data_AF-G7ZAE1-F1
#
_entry.id   AF-G7ZAE1-F1
#
_cell.length_a   1.000
_cell.length_b   1.000
_cell.length_c   1.000
_cell.angle_alpha   90.00
_cell.angle_beta   90.00
_cell.angle_gamma   90.00
#
_symmetry.space_group_name_H-M   'P 1'
#
loop_
_entity.id
_entity.type
_entity.pdbx_description
1 polymer ?
#
loop_
_entity_poly.entity_id
_entity_poly.type
_entity_poly.pdbx_seq_one_letter_code
_entity_poly.pdbx_strand_id
1 'polypeptide(L)'
;MIQKVTIGAVLATAALFGWGVPLLRLFDAFQPMIVALSIMLAAILVRLNRGMPTLDWKSLEPEERSRLTGSIVALTKEYAYIVGIKAVLITTLVSLTVVKEEAKLWGDWTGLGVSAAIGALAALSVARMGYVIWRDYDIVRLQKKLIDASGVREKLEAETKASSQRVADIRSAGLRKISSADPQPWSEQ
;
A
#
# COMPACT_ATOMS: atom_id res chain seq x y z
N MET A 1 6.14 -14.79 -5.34
CA MET A 1 5.11 -15.74 -4.87
C MET A 1 3.69 -15.29 -5.25
N ILE A 2 3.31 -14.04 -4.95
CA ILE A 2 1.98 -13.48 -5.26
C ILE A 2 1.59 -13.60 -6.75
N GLN A 3 2.49 -13.27 -7.68
CA GLN A 3 2.21 -13.39 -9.12
C GLN A 3 1.84 -14.81 -9.56
N LYS A 4 2.56 -15.84 -9.07
CA LYS A 4 2.27 -17.24 -9.41
C LYS A 4 0.89 -17.67 -8.89
N VAL A 5 0.53 -17.23 -7.68
CA VAL A 5 -0.79 -17.48 -7.09
C VAL A 5 -1.88 -16.76 -7.89
N THR A 6 -1.67 -15.51 -8.29
CA THR A 6 -2.62 -14.77 -9.14
C THR A 6 -2.81 -15.45 -10.49
N ILE A 7 -1.73 -15.87 -11.16
CA ILE A 7 -1.82 -16.58 -12.44
C ILE A 7 -2.57 -17.90 -12.27
N GLY A 8 -2.23 -18.69 -11.25
CA GLY A 8 -2.92 -19.94 -10.94
C GLY A 8 -4.41 -19.75 -10.68
N ALA A 9 -4.77 -18.75 -9.86
CA ALA A 9 -6.17 -18.43 -9.58
C ALA A 9 -6.94 -17.98 -10.82
N VAL A 10 -6.32 -17.14 -11.68
CA VAL A 10 -6.92 -16.69 -12.93
C VAL A 10 -7.16 -17.86 -13.87
N LEU A 11 -6.16 -18.72 -14.08
CA LEU A 11 -6.29 -19.91 -14.95
C LEU A 11 -7.33 -20.89 -14.42
N ALA A 12 -7.33 -21.16 -13.12
CA ALA A 12 -8.32 -22.04 -12.49
C ALA A 12 -9.74 -21.48 -12.65
N THR A 13 -9.95 -20.18 -12.41
CA THR A 13 -11.27 -19.57 -12.54
C THR A 13 -11.71 -19.49 -14.00
N ALA A 14 -10.78 -19.23 -14.92
CA ALA A 14 -11.04 -19.27 -16.36
C ALA A 14 -11.51 -20.65 -16.82
N ALA A 15 -10.83 -21.72 -16.35
CA ALA A 15 -11.25 -23.09 -16.66
C ALA A 15 -12.61 -23.44 -16.04
N LEU A 16 -12.85 -23.02 -14.79
CA LEU A 16 -14.13 -23.26 -14.11
C LEU A 16 -15.31 -22.57 -14.80
N PHE A 17 -15.13 -21.32 -15.22
CA PHE A 17 -16.18 -20.59 -15.95
C PHE A 17 -16.32 -21.11 -17.37
N GLY A 18 -15.19 -21.35 -18.04
CA GLY A 18 -15.13 -21.86 -19.40
C GLY A 18 -15.74 -23.23 -19.57
N TRP A 19 -15.65 -24.12 -18.58
CA TRP A 19 -16.26 -25.45 -18.63
C TRP A 19 -17.60 -25.50 -17.90
N GLY A 20 -17.67 -24.94 -16.70
CA GLY A 20 -18.77 -25.17 -15.77
C GLY A 20 -19.92 -24.19 -15.85
N VAL A 21 -19.76 -23.04 -16.52
CA VAL A 21 -20.77 -21.98 -16.54
C VAL A 21 -21.18 -21.64 -17.97
N PRO A 22 -22.37 -22.10 -18.42
CA PRO A 22 -22.94 -21.67 -19.70
C PRO A 22 -23.09 -20.15 -19.74
N LEU A 23 -22.64 -19.53 -20.82
CA LEU A 23 -22.69 -18.06 -20.99
C LEU A 23 -24.10 -17.50 -20.75
N LEU A 24 -25.14 -18.23 -21.17
CA LEU A 24 -26.54 -17.84 -20.98
C LEU A 24 -26.94 -17.67 -19.51
N ARG A 25 -26.43 -18.54 -18.62
CA ARG A 25 -26.66 -18.41 -17.17
C ARG A 25 -25.84 -17.28 -16.56
N LEU A 26 -24.68 -16.98 -17.16
CA LEU A 26 -23.80 -15.93 -16.67
C LEU A 26 -24.39 -14.53 -16.87
N PHE A 27 -25.23 -14.32 -17.89
CA PHE A 27 -25.95 -13.06 -18.10
C PHE A 27 -26.79 -12.63 -16.89
N ASP A 28 -27.41 -13.59 -16.20
CA ASP A 28 -28.23 -13.28 -15.02
C ASP A 28 -27.36 -12.80 -13.84
N ALA A 29 -26.06 -13.10 -13.86
CA ALA A 29 -25.06 -12.63 -12.91
C ALA A 29 -24.35 -11.33 -13.35
N PHE A 30 -24.55 -10.84 -14.58
CA PHE A 30 -23.84 -9.64 -15.06
C PHE A 30 -24.16 -8.39 -14.24
N GLN A 31 -25.44 -8.17 -13.91
CA GLN A 31 -25.83 -7.01 -13.11
C GLN A 31 -25.17 -6.98 -11.73
N PRO A 32 -25.24 -8.04 -10.89
CA PRO A 32 -24.55 -8.04 -9.61
C PRO A 32 -23.02 -7.95 -9.77
N MET A 33 -22.43 -8.53 -10.83
CA MET A 33 -21.00 -8.37 -11.12
C MET A 33 -20.63 -6.91 -11.44
N ILE A 34 -21.40 -6.23 -12.29
CA ILE A 34 -21.20 -4.81 -12.63
C ILE A 34 -21.28 -3.95 -11.37
N VAL A 35 -22.28 -4.18 -10.51
CA VAL A 35 -22.43 -3.44 -9.25
C VAL A 35 -21.21 -3.66 -8.35
N ALA A 36 -20.79 -4.91 -8.12
CA ALA A 36 -19.63 -5.21 -7.29
C ALA A 36 -18.33 -4.60 -7.84
N LEU A 37 -18.12 -4.67 -9.16
CA LEU A 37 -16.97 -4.06 -9.83
C LEU A 37 -16.99 -2.53 -9.72
N SER A 38 -18.16 -1.91 -9.83
CA SER A 38 -18.33 -0.46 -9.69
C SER A 38 -18.01 0.02 -8.27
N ILE A 39 -18.45 -0.72 -7.24
CA ILE A 39 -18.10 -0.42 -5.84
C ILE A 39 -16.58 -0.53 -5.63
N MET A 40 -15.96 -1.60 -6.13
CA MET A 40 -14.50 -1.75 -6.05
C MET A 40 -13.77 -0.61 -6.78
N LEU A 41 -14.27 -0.22 -7.95
CA LEU A 41 -13.70 0.86 -8.75
C LEU A 41 -13.78 2.21 -8.01
N ALA A 42 -14.97 2.54 -7.47
CA ALA A 42 -15.18 3.73 -6.66
C ALA A 42 -14.23 3.76 -5.45
N ALA A 43 -14.05 2.63 -4.77
CA ALA A 43 -13.14 2.53 -3.64
C ALA A 43 -11.67 2.78 -4.04
N ILE A 44 -11.24 2.39 -5.25
CA ILE A 44 -9.89 2.68 -5.75
C ILE A 44 -9.77 4.16 -6.15
N LEU A 45 -10.78 4.73 -6.80
CA LEU A 45 -10.78 6.15 -7.17
C LEU A 45 -10.71 7.07 -5.95
N VAL A 46 -11.43 6.74 -4.87
CA VAL A 46 -11.32 7.47 -3.60
C VAL A 46 -9.90 7.39 -3.04
N ARG A 47 -9.23 6.23 -3.11
CA ARG A 47 -7.82 6.10 -2.69
C ARG A 47 -6.87 6.92 -3.54
N LEU A 48 -7.04 6.88 -4.87
CA LEU A 48 -6.27 7.70 -5.81
C LEU A 48 -6.43 9.20 -5.53
N ASN A 49 -7.62 9.65 -5.12
CA ASN A 49 -7.90 11.04 -4.82
C ASN A 49 -7.37 11.51 -3.46
N ARG A 50 -6.99 10.60 -2.54
CA ARG A 50 -6.47 10.97 -1.21
C ARG A 50 -5.08 11.63 -1.24
N GLY A 51 -4.35 11.53 -2.36
CA GLY A 51 -3.05 12.17 -2.52
C GLY A 51 -1.97 11.64 -1.57
N MET A 52 -0.90 12.41 -1.39
CA MET A 52 0.21 12.05 -0.50
C MET A 52 -0.20 12.27 0.96
N PRO A 53 -0.01 11.27 1.85
CA PRO A 53 -0.32 11.42 3.27
C PRO A 53 0.52 12.55 3.89
N THR A 54 -0.12 13.34 4.75
CA THR A 54 0.45 14.52 5.42
C THR A 54 1.41 14.13 6.56
N LEU A 55 2.49 13.41 6.23
CA LEU A 55 3.59 13.21 7.17
C LEU A 55 4.31 14.55 7.36
N ASP A 56 4.81 14.82 8.58
CA ASP A 56 5.66 15.97 8.85
C ASP A 56 7.04 15.74 8.22
N TRP A 57 7.09 15.92 6.91
CA TRP A 57 8.20 15.60 6.03
C TRP A 57 9.49 16.28 6.47
N LYS A 58 9.41 17.41 7.17
CA LYS A 58 10.57 18.15 7.68
C LYS A 58 11.45 17.34 8.63
N SER A 59 10.88 16.36 9.34
CA SER A 59 11.60 15.49 10.28
C SER A 59 12.38 14.35 9.60
N LEU A 60 12.04 13.99 8.36
CA LEU A 60 12.64 12.88 7.62
C LEU A 60 13.88 13.31 6.84
N GLU A 61 14.83 12.39 6.63
CA GLU A 61 15.97 12.64 5.75
C GLU A 61 15.56 12.71 4.27
N PRO A 62 16.27 13.48 3.42
CA PRO A 62 15.94 13.60 2.01
C PRO A 62 15.85 12.27 1.24
N GLU A 63 16.71 11.30 1.59
CA GLU A 63 16.72 9.96 0.98
C GLU A 63 15.48 9.14 1.35
N GLU A 64 15.06 9.19 2.62
CA GLU A 64 13.86 8.50 3.11
C GLU A 64 12.58 9.08 2.48
N ARG A 65 12.55 10.41 2.30
CA ARG A 65 11.46 11.09 1.59
C ARG A 65 11.35 10.64 0.14
N SER A 66 12.49 10.56 -0.58
CA SER A 66 12.53 10.09 -1.96
C SER A 66 12.02 8.65 -2.08
N ARG A 67 12.46 7.75 -1.17
CA ARG A 67 12.01 6.35 -1.15
C ARG A 67 10.51 6.21 -0.88
N LEU A 68 9.98 6.97 0.08
CA LEU A 68 8.55 6.97 0.42
C LEU A 68 7.72 7.50 -0.75
N THR A 69 8.13 8.62 -1.34
CA THR A 69 7.43 9.25 -2.47
C THR A 69 7.45 8.34 -3.70
N GLY A 70 8.59 7.72 -4.01
CA GLY A 70 8.70 6.75 -5.11
C GLY A 70 7.78 5.54 -4.92
N SER A 71 7.67 5.03 -3.69
CA SER A 71 6.77 3.92 -3.37
C SER A 71 5.30 4.30 -3.55
N ILE A 72 4.91 5.51 -3.16
CA ILE A 72 3.55 6.04 -3.34
C ILE A 72 3.25 6.23 -4.84
N VAL A 73 4.16 6.82 -5.61
CA VAL A 73 3.96 7.02 -7.06
C VAL A 73 3.86 5.67 -7.79
N ALA A 74 4.69 4.70 -7.44
CA ALA A 74 4.59 3.34 -7.97
C ALA A 74 3.22 2.72 -7.67
N LEU A 75 2.72 2.88 -6.45
CA LEU A 75 1.40 2.42 -6.05
C LEU A 75 0.28 3.09 -6.87
N THR A 76 0.34 4.41 -7.03
CA THR A 76 -0.63 5.17 -7.83
C THR A 76 -0.67 4.68 -9.28
N LYS A 77 0.49 4.39 -9.89
CA LYS A 77 0.57 3.78 -11.22
C LYS A 77 -0.09 2.40 -11.25
N GLU A 78 0.19 1.54 -10.27
CA GLU A 78 -0.46 0.23 -10.15
C GLU A 78 -1.99 0.34 -10.04
N TYR A 79 -2.49 1.31 -9.27
CA TYR A 79 -3.93 1.56 -9.12
C TYR A 79 -4.58 1.99 -10.44
N ALA A 80 -3.91 2.83 -11.24
CA ALA A 80 -4.39 3.21 -12.56
C ALA A 80 -4.56 2.00 -13.50
N TYR A 81 -3.61 1.04 -13.48
CA TYR A 81 -3.76 -0.20 -14.25
C TYR A 81 -4.95 -1.05 -13.80
N ILE A 82 -5.18 -1.14 -12.48
CA ILE A 82 -6.32 -1.91 -11.93
C ILE A 82 -7.65 -1.25 -12.30
N VAL A 83 -7.71 0.08 -12.27
CA VAL A 83 -8.86 0.87 -12.77
C VAL A 83 -9.12 0.52 -14.23
N GLY A 84 -8.08 0.51 -15.07
CA GLY A 84 -8.21 0.14 -16.49
C GLY A 84 -8.77 -1.26 -16.70
N ILE A 85 -8.25 -2.27 -15.99
CA ILE A 85 -8.74 -3.66 -16.08
C ILE A 85 -10.22 -3.76 -15.69
N LYS A 86 -10.62 -3.10 -14.59
CA LYS A 86 -12.01 -3.11 -14.13
C LYS A 86 -12.93 -2.37 -15.10
N ALA A 87 -12.49 -1.24 -15.65
CA ALA A 87 -13.24 -0.48 -16.63
C ALA A 87 -13.48 -1.30 -17.90
N VAL A 88 -12.45 -1.98 -18.43
CA VAL A 88 -12.58 -2.89 -19.56
C VAL A 88 -13.59 -4.00 -19.25
N LEU A 89 -13.48 -4.66 -18.08
CA LEU A 89 -14.43 -5.71 -17.71
C LEU A 89 -15.87 -5.20 -17.60
N ILE A 90 -16.10 -4.06 -16.95
CA ILE A 90 -17.44 -3.46 -16.85
C ILE A 90 -17.99 -3.16 -18.25
N THR A 91 -17.21 -2.50 -19.11
CA THR A 91 -17.61 -2.21 -20.49
C THR A 91 -17.93 -3.49 -21.25
N THR A 92 -17.12 -4.54 -21.12
CA THR A 92 -17.40 -5.84 -21.74
C THR A 92 -18.71 -6.45 -21.25
N LEU A 93 -18.99 -6.43 -19.94
CA LEU A 93 -20.24 -6.96 -19.38
C LEU A 93 -21.45 -6.17 -19.88
N VAL A 94 -21.36 -4.84 -19.90
CA VAL A 94 -22.43 -3.96 -20.40
C VAL A 94 -22.66 -4.15 -21.90
N SER A 95 -21.60 -4.23 -22.71
CA SER A 95 -21.73 -4.48 -24.15
C SER A 95 -22.33 -5.86 -24.42
N LEU A 96 -21.93 -6.89 -23.65
CA LEU A 96 -22.50 -8.22 -23.80
C LEU A 96 -23.98 -8.25 -23.42
N THR A 97 -24.42 -7.54 -22.37
CA THR A 97 -25.85 -7.53 -21.99
C THR A 97 -26.78 -7.13 -23.13
N VAL A 98 -26.32 -6.24 -24.04
CA VAL A 98 -27.12 -5.78 -25.18
C VAL A 98 -27.32 -6.89 -26.22
N VAL A 99 -26.33 -7.78 -26.38
CA VAL A 99 -26.34 -8.85 -27.38
C VAL A 99 -26.75 -10.22 -26.81
N LYS A 100 -27.49 -10.23 -25.68
CA LYS A 100 -27.88 -11.47 -24.97
C LYS A 100 -28.68 -12.42 -25.85
N GLU A 101 -29.57 -11.89 -26.68
CA GLU A 101 -30.45 -12.68 -27.53
C GLU A 101 -29.69 -13.27 -28.72
N GLU A 102 -28.81 -12.49 -29.35
CA GLU A 102 -27.91 -12.92 -30.42
C GLU A 102 -26.88 -13.94 -29.91
N ALA A 103 -26.45 -13.81 -28.65
CA ALA A 103 -25.52 -14.75 -28.02
C ALA A 103 -26.09 -16.17 -27.88
N LYS A 104 -27.40 -16.36 -27.99
CA LYS A 104 -28.02 -17.71 -28.05
C LYS A 104 -27.67 -18.47 -29.34
N LEU A 105 -27.33 -17.74 -30.40
CA LEU A 105 -26.96 -18.29 -31.70
C LEU A 105 -25.45 -18.52 -31.84
N TRP A 106 -24.67 -18.11 -30.84
CA TRP A 106 -23.23 -18.30 -30.87
C TRP A 106 -22.89 -19.79 -30.72
N GLY A 107 -21.84 -20.22 -31.41
CA GLY A 107 -21.33 -21.59 -31.26
C GLY A 107 -20.85 -21.86 -29.83
N ASP A 108 -20.88 -23.12 -29.43
CA ASP A 108 -20.50 -23.54 -28.07
C ASP A 108 -19.08 -23.07 -27.72
N TRP A 109 -18.13 -23.20 -28.64
CA TRP A 109 -16.74 -22.75 -28.44
C TRP A 109 -16.62 -21.25 -28.17
N THR A 110 -17.40 -20.41 -28.85
CA THR A 110 -17.42 -18.97 -28.60
C THR A 110 -18.06 -18.66 -27.24
N GLY A 111 -19.13 -19.35 -26.87
CA GLY A 111 -19.77 -19.21 -25.56
C GLY A 111 -18.83 -19.58 -24.41
N LEU A 112 -18.15 -20.72 -24.51
CA LEU A 112 -17.17 -21.19 -23.54
C LEU A 112 -15.98 -20.23 -23.43
N GLY A 113 -15.46 -19.76 -24.57
CA GLY A 113 -14.35 -18.81 -24.61
C GLY A 113 -14.68 -17.47 -23.94
N VAL A 114 -15.86 -16.92 -24.20
CA VAL A 114 -16.32 -15.68 -23.57
C VAL A 114 -16.56 -15.86 -22.07
N SER A 115 -17.18 -16.98 -21.66
CA SER A 115 -17.36 -17.32 -20.25
C SER A 115 -16.01 -17.44 -19.51
N ALA A 116 -15.05 -18.16 -20.11
CA ALA A 116 -13.69 -18.28 -19.58
C ALA A 116 -12.99 -16.92 -19.43
N ALA A 117 -13.12 -16.05 -20.43
CA ALA A 117 -12.53 -14.71 -20.42
C ALA A 117 -13.13 -13.84 -19.30
N ILE A 118 -14.46 -13.89 -19.11
CA ILE A 118 -15.13 -13.16 -18.03
C ILE A 118 -14.67 -13.70 -16.66
N GLY A 119 -14.62 -15.02 -16.50
CA GLY A 119 -14.11 -15.65 -15.27
C GLY A 119 -12.66 -15.25 -14.96
N ALA A 120 -11.79 -15.24 -15.98
CA ALA A 120 -10.40 -14.81 -15.87
C ALA A 120 -10.27 -13.35 -15.41
N LEU A 121 -11.01 -12.44 -16.06
CA LEU A 121 -10.99 -11.01 -15.74
C LEU A 121 -11.62 -10.72 -14.36
N ALA A 122 -12.65 -11.45 -13.98
CA ALA A 122 -13.25 -11.36 -12.65
C ALA A 122 -12.26 -11.80 -11.57
N ALA A 123 -11.61 -12.96 -11.74
CA ALA A 123 -10.57 -13.45 -10.84
C ALA A 123 -9.40 -12.48 -10.74
N LEU A 124 -8.93 -11.95 -11.88
CA LEU A 124 -7.88 -10.94 -11.91
C LEU A 124 -8.31 -9.67 -11.15
N SER A 125 -9.55 -9.23 -11.32
CA SER A 125 -10.10 -8.05 -10.65
C SER A 125 -10.18 -8.21 -9.12
N VAL A 126 -10.50 -9.41 -8.63
CA VAL A 126 -10.55 -9.72 -7.20
C VAL A 126 -9.13 -9.88 -6.63
N ALA A 127 -8.27 -10.65 -7.31
CA ALA A 127 -6.89 -10.86 -6.88
C ALA A 127 -6.10 -9.54 -6.79
N ARG A 128 -6.29 -8.65 -7.78
CA ARG A 128 -5.68 -7.32 -7.76
C ARG A 128 -6.22 -6.44 -6.64
N MET A 129 -7.51 -6.53 -6.33
CA MET A 129 -8.09 -5.82 -5.18
C MET A 129 -7.50 -6.30 -3.85
N GLY A 130 -7.29 -7.61 -3.67
CA GLY A 130 -6.62 -8.14 -2.48
C GLY A 130 -5.18 -7.64 -2.34
N TYR A 131 -4.45 -7.56 -3.46
CA TYR A 131 -3.10 -7.02 -3.49
C TYR A 131 -3.04 -5.51 -3.17
N VAL A 132 -4.00 -4.72 -3.64
CA VAL A 132 -4.18 -3.29 -3.26
C VAL A 132 -4.25 -3.14 -1.75
N ILE A 133 -5.11 -3.94 -1.09
CA ILE A 133 -5.29 -3.89 0.37
C ILE A 133 -4.00 -4.26 1.09
N TRP A 134 -3.32 -5.32 0.65
CA TRP A 134 -2.05 -5.73 1.24
C TRP A 134 -0.96 -4.65 1.10
N ARG A 135 -0.93 -3.95 -0.03
CA ARG A 135 0.03 -2.88 -0.30
C ARG A 135 -0.27 -1.61 0.49
N ASP A 136 -1.54 -1.24 0.64
CA ASP A 136 -1.96 -0.16 1.56
C ASP A 136 -1.46 -0.44 2.99
N TYR A 137 -1.59 -1.69 3.47
CA TYR A 137 -1.10 -2.09 4.79
C TYR A 137 0.43 -1.97 4.92
N ASP A 138 1.17 -2.35 3.88
CA ASP A 138 2.63 -2.25 3.87
C ASP A 138 3.12 -0.79 3.93
N ILE A 139 2.43 0.14 3.26
CA ILE A 139 2.73 1.58 3.38
C ILE A 139 2.49 2.09 4.79
N VAL A 140 1.36 1.73 5.41
CA VAL A 140 1.09 2.12 6.81
C VAL A 140 2.17 1.58 7.74
N ARG A 141 2.64 0.35 7.51
CA ARG A 141 3.75 -0.24 8.26
C ARG A 141 5.06 0.52 8.06
N LEU A 142 5.37 0.92 6.83
CA LEU A 142 6.55 1.75 6.51
C LEU A 142 6.45 3.13 7.17
N GLN A 143 5.30 3.78 7.11
CA GLN A 143 5.05 5.06 7.78
C GLN A 143 5.24 4.95 9.28
N LYS A 144 4.68 3.91 9.92
CA LYS A 144 4.90 3.65 11.34
C LYS A 144 6.39 3.52 11.67
N LYS A 145 7.13 2.71 10.90
CA LYS A 145 8.57 2.52 11.12
C LYS A 145 9.35 3.84 11.01
N LEU A 146 9.00 4.68 10.04
CA LEU A 146 9.65 5.98 9.83
C LEU A 146 9.33 6.96 10.97
N ILE A 147 8.08 7.02 11.43
CA ILE A 147 7.66 7.86 12.58
C ILE A 147 8.32 7.40 13.88
N ASP A 148 8.35 6.09 14.13
CA ASP A 148 9.00 5.53 15.32
C ASP A 148 10.50 5.85 15.30
N ALA A 149 11.16 5.77 14.14
CA ALA A 149 12.58 6.11 13.98
C ALA A 149 12.86 7.60 14.18
N SER A 150 12.03 8.49 13.63
CA SER A 150 12.20 9.94 13.82
C SER A 150 11.99 10.35 15.27
N GLY A 151 11.00 9.77 15.96
CA GLY A 151 10.77 10.02 17.39
C GLY A 151 11.92 9.56 18.28
N VAL A 152 12.59 8.46 17.94
CA VAL A 152 13.83 8.03 18.64
C VAL A 152 14.97 9.01 18.38
N ARG A 153 15.13 9.48 17.14
CA ARG A 153 16.19 10.45 16.80
C ARG A 153 15.98 11.79 17.50
N GLU A 154 14.76 12.30 17.55
CA GLU A 154 14.43 13.54 18.24
C GLU A 154 14.73 13.45 19.75
N LYS A 155 14.41 12.32 20.40
CA LYS A 155 14.79 12.08 21.79
C LYS A 155 16.30 12.05 21.99
N LEU A 156 17.03 11.36 21.12
CA LEU A 156 18.49 11.28 21.19
C LEU A 156 19.14 12.66 20.98
N GLU A 157 18.65 13.45 20.02
CA GLU A 157 19.11 14.82 19.77
C GLU A 157 18.80 15.75 20.96
N ALA A 158 17.62 15.61 21.58
CA ALA A 158 17.24 16.36 22.78
C ALA A 158 18.12 15.99 23.99
N GLU A 159 18.39 14.71 24.21
CA GLU A 159 19.31 14.23 25.27
C GLU A 159 20.74 14.70 25.03
N THR A 160 21.22 14.67 23.78
CA THR A 160 22.56 15.15 23.42
C THR A 160 22.69 16.65 23.66
N LYS A 161 21.68 17.45 23.29
CA LYS A 161 21.64 18.90 23.58
C LYS A 161 21.56 19.18 25.08
N ALA A 162 20.75 18.44 25.83
CA ALA A 162 20.66 18.61 27.28
C ALA A 162 21.98 18.23 27.97
N SER A 163 22.66 17.17 27.50
CA SER A 163 23.97 16.76 28.00
C SER A 163 25.03 17.81 27.70
N SER A 164 25.09 18.33 26.46
CA SER A 164 26.06 19.36 26.09
C SER A 164 25.83 20.68 26.84
N GLN A 165 24.56 21.07 27.08
CA GLN A 165 24.21 22.19 27.95
C GLN A 165 24.68 21.94 29.39
N ARG A 166 24.37 20.77 29.99
CA ARG A 166 24.84 20.44 31.34
C ARG A 166 26.36 20.48 31.47
N VAL A 167 27.10 19.97 30.47
CA VAL A 167 28.57 20.03 30.46
C VAL A 167 29.07 21.47 30.33
N ALA A 168 28.43 22.29 29.49
CA ALA A 168 28.74 23.70 29.35
C ALA A 168 28.45 24.47 30.65
N ASP A 169 27.36 24.16 31.33
CA ASP A 169 26.98 24.73 32.63
C ASP A 169 27.96 24.32 33.73
N ILE A 170 28.40 23.06 33.78
CA ILE A 170 29.43 22.62 34.73
C ILE A 170 30.77 23.32 34.46
N ARG A 171 31.13 23.49 33.17
CA ARG A 171 32.36 24.16 32.77
C ARG A 171 32.30 25.67 33.08
N SER A 172 31.14 26.31 32.90
CA SER A 172 30.94 27.75 33.15
C SER A 172 30.68 28.08 34.62
N ALA A 173 30.09 27.16 35.39
CA ALA A 173 29.91 27.27 36.84
C ALA A 173 31.24 27.34 37.59
N GLY A 174 32.35 27.08 36.90
CA GLY A 174 33.69 27.15 37.44
C GLY A 174 33.84 26.10 38.52
N LEU A 175 34.60 25.06 38.21
CA LEU A 175 35.36 24.40 39.27
C LEU A 175 36.13 25.52 39.99
N ARG A 176 35.56 26.04 41.08
CA ARG A 176 36.32 26.74 42.12
C ARG A 176 37.39 25.73 42.44
N LYS A 177 38.59 26.00 41.94
CA LYS A 177 39.80 25.32 42.35
C LYS A 177 39.80 25.50 43.87
N ILE A 178 39.36 24.48 44.59
CA ILE A 178 39.49 24.46 46.04
C ILE A 178 41.00 24.51 46.19
N SER A 179 41.49 25.68 46.58
CA SER A 179 42.87 25.88 46.98
C SER A 179 43.10 24.85 48.08
N SER A 180 43.71 23.73 47.74
CA SER A 180 44.30 22.85 48.73
C SER A 180 45.32 23.71 49.45
N ALA A 181 44.95 24.22 50.64
CA ALA A 181 45.92 24.78 51.54
C ALA A 181 47.02 23.73 51.70
N ASP A 182 48.27 24.15 51.55
CA ASP A 182 49.43 23.26 51.68
C ASP A 182 49.26 22.41 52.95
N PRO A 183 49.47 21.08 52.87
CA PRO A 183 49.30 20.21 54.03
C PRO A 183 50.21 20.70 55.15
N GLN A 184 49.63 21.12 56.27
CA GLN A 184 50.42 21.46 57.45
C GLN A 184 51.18 20.20 57.88
N PRO A 185 52.51 20.29 58.05
CA PRO A 185 53.28 19.18 58.57
C PRO A 185 52.79 18.87 59.99
N TRP A 186 52.58 17.59 60.27
CA TRP A 186 52.18 17.10 61.58
C TRP A 186 53.17 17.60 62.63
N SER A 187 52.68 18.30 63.65
CA SER A 187 53.49 18.71 64.79
C SER A 187 53.83 17.48 65.62
N GLU A 188 55.12 17.14 65.70
CA GLU A 188 55.63 16.09 66.58
C GLU A 188 55.37 16.47 68.04
N GLN A 189 54.67 15.58 68.75
CA GLN A 189 54.63 15.49 70.22
C GLN A 189 55.10 14.10 70.62
#